data_AF-A0A937FY63-F1
#
_entry.id   AF-A0A937FY63-F1
#
_cell.length_a   1.000
_cell.length_b   1.000
_cell.length_c   1.000
_cell.angle_alpha   90.00
_cell.angle_beta   90.00
_cell.angle_gamma   90.00
#
_symmetry.space_group_name_H-M   'P 1'
#
loop_
_entity.id
_entity.type
_entity.pdbx_description
1 polymer ?
#
loop_
_entity_poly.entity_id
_entity_poly.type
_entity_poly.pdbx_seq_one_letter_code
_entity_poly.pdbx_strand_id
1 'polypeptide(L)'
;MSKITCFKQTTNQVFELDTSTTLDKIRTTLTSAGFMPPDDEAQNIGYRFVAYQAKDTRNLDDCLIAKSVEHLVPLSGVLGPAQQLIITNEFATSKPDLMGIGVDWWFNRYVGAQVTLNQTDASAIEQNQKIGAFPPLMLTNVIPTSKNVTGIYDNVCVCVDGTVVDMSLSSWGAAGYAEYIGADSGEPVVDGLFLPYNQNAINSYCTGAPFRRWAGNPPTTIQIQGTDEVSIAPGKTLSYQRVTFKTARITHWSRGSESVTSNATPPPLNAPTEMALFENGPMMAMAHETAASNQRQIADAKKGAVVVPGNGIKPGTPTHGGSSNQQFGKPISVTVDPWTDALGEVVVYFFVFKSHADAVATINGINAPDPNIWN
;
A
#
# COMPACT_ATOMS: atom_id res chain seq x y z
N MET A 1 -27.24 9.64 -22.43
CA MET A 1 -27.31 8.68 -21.32
C MET A 1 -26.24 7.65 -21.52
N SER A 2 -25.51 7.35 -20.46
CA SER A 2 -24.38 6.42 -20.40
C SER A 2 -24.64 5.43 -19.27
N LYS A 3 -24.18 4.20 -19.45
CA LYS A 3 -24.13 3.20 -18.37
C LYS A 3 -23.06 3.59 -17.37
N ILE A 4 -23.49 3.97 -16.17
CA ILE A 4 -22.62 4.34 -15.06
C ILE A 4 -22.72 3.23 -14.02
N THR A 5 -21.59 2.64 -13.64
CA THR A 5 -21.55 1.71 -12.52
C THR A 5 -21.32 2.51 -11.25
N CYS A 6 -22.34 2.56 -10.38
CA CYS A 6 -22.27 3.23 -9.10
C CYS A 6 -21.80 2.25 -8.03
N PHE A 7 -20.77 2.62 -7.29
CA PHE A 7 -20.22 1.89 -6.17
C PHE A 7 -20.49 2.63 -4.87
N LYS A 8 -21.03 1.91 -3.89
CA LYS A 8 -21.26 2.40 -2.53
C LYS A 8 -20.77 1.33 -1.57
N GLN A 9 -19.62 1.58 -0.94
CA GLN A 9 -18.90 0.58 -0.13
C GLN A 9 -18.68 -0.72 -0.94
N THR A 10 -19.10 -1.88 -0.43
CA THR A 10 -18.97 -3.18 -1.13
C THR A 10 -20.14 -3.46 -2.10
N THR A 11 -21.13 -2.57 -2.20
CA THR A 11 -22.28 -2.73 -3.09
C THR A 11 -22.07 -1.97 -4.39
N ASN A 12 -22.53 -2.52 -5.52
CA ASN A 12 -22.54 -1.83 -6.81
C ASN A 12 -23.84 -2.07 -7.58
N GLN A 13 -24.18 -1.11 -8.44
CA GLN A 13 -25.33 -1.19 -9.34
C GLN A 13 -25.10 -0.31 -10.57
N VAL A 14 -25.62 -0.74 -11.73
CA VAL A 14 -25.54 0.03 -12.98
C VAL A 14 -26.78 0.91 -13.15
N PHE A 15 -26.56 2.17 -13.49
CA PHE A 15 -27.60 3.16 -13.81
C PHE A 15 -27.37 3.75 -15.21
N GLU A 16 -28.46 4.08 -15.90
CA GLU A 16 -28.40 4.88 -17.14
C GLU A 16 -28.52 6.36 -16.74
N LEU A 17 -27.39 7.08 -16.73
CA LEU A 17 -27.33 8.48 -16.27
C LEU A 17 -26.81 9.38 -17.39
N ASP A 18 -27.21 10.65 -17.37
CA ASP A 18 -26.64 11.66 -18.26
C ASP A 18 -25.40 12.31 -17.62
N THR A 19 -24.25 12.24 -18.30
CA THR A 19 -22.97 12.70 -17.73
C THR A 19 -22.86 14.22 -17.63
N SER A 20 -23.67 14.98 -18.38
CA SER A 20 -23.78 16.43 -18.23
C SER A 20 -24.70 16.87 -17.08
N THR A 21 -25.46 15.95 -16.48
CA THR A 21 -26.36 16.26 -15.37
C THR A 21 -25.58 16.52 -14.09
N THR A 22 -26.03 17.49 -13.29
CA THR A 22 -25.42 17.90 -12.02
C THR A 22 -25.63 16.85 -10.93
N LEU A 23 -24.67 16.76 -10.00
CA LEU A 23 -24.64 15.73 -8.97
C LEU A 23 -25.85 15.76 -8.02
N ASP A 24 -26.48 16.91 -7.80
CA ASP A 24 -27.68 17.04 -6.96
C ASP A 24 -28.89 16.30 -7.56
N LYS A 25 -29.03 16.36 -8.89
CA LYS A 25 -30.02 15.60 -9.65
C LYS A 25 -29.69 14.11 -9.67
N ILE A 26 -28.41 13.76 -9.86
CA ILE A 26 -27.94 12.36 -9.78
C ILE A 26 -28.25 11.78 -8.41
N ARG A 27 -27.97 12.51 -7.32
CA ARG A 27 -28.31 12.12 -5.95
C ARG A 27 -29.80 11.82 -5.83
N THR A 28 -30.67 12.69 -6.35
CA THR A 28 -32.12 12.47 -6.33
C THR A 28 -32.49 11.15 -7.02
N THR A 29 -31.92 10.87 -8.19
CA THR A 29 -32.11 9.58 -8.90
C THR A 29 -31.67 8.39 -8.06
N LEU A 30 -30.48 8.45 -7.46
CA LEU A 30 -29.94 7.36 -6.63
C LEU A 30 -30.74 7.16 -5.33
N THR A 31 -31.27 8.24 -4.74
CA THR A 31 -32.13 8.18 -3.56
C THR A 31 -33.51 7.61 -3.89
N SER A 32 -34.13 8.02 -4.99
CA SER A 32 -35.40 7.44 -5.46
C SER A 32 -35.28 5.96 -5.78
N ALA A 33 -34.11 5.50 -6.24
CA ALA A 33 -33.81 4.09 -6.48
C ALA A 33 -33.47 3.29 -5.20
N GLY A 34 -33.40 3.94 -4.04
CA GLY A 34 -33.00 3.30 -2.78
C GLY A 34 -31.51 2.96 -2.68
N PHE A 35 -30.69 3.37 -3.65
CA PHE A 35 -29.26 3.09 -3.67
C PHE A 35 -28.48 4.00 -2.72
N MET A 36 -28.84 5.29 -2.65
CA MET A 36 -28.22 6.27 -1.75
C MET A 36 -29.27 6.81 -0.77
N PRO A 37 -29.25 6.38 0.51
CA PRO A 37 -30.22 6.87 1.49
C PRO A 37 -30.02 8.38 1.74
N PRO A 38 -31.08 9.09 2.22
CA PRO A 38 -30.93 10.46 2.67
C PRO A 38 -29.95 10.56 3.84
N ASP A 39 -29.38 11.75 4.04
CA ASP A 39 -28.51 12.00 5.19
C ASP A 39 -29.31 11.90 6.50
N ASP A 40 -28.71 11.26 7.51
CA ASP A 40 -29.19 11.17 8.88
C ASP A 40 -27.97 11.16 9.82
N GLU A 41 -27.61 12.35 10.33
CA GLU A 41 -26.47 12.50 11.24
C GLU A 41 -26.65 11.73 12.54
N ALA A 42 -27.88 11.59 13.04
CA ALA A 42 -28.15 10.83 14.26
C ALA A 42 -27.84 9.33 14.08
N GLN A 43 -27.89 8.84 12.84
CA GLN A 43 -27.52 7.47 12.47
C GLN A 43 -26.14 7.37 11.80
N ASN A 44 -25.34 8.44 11.78
CA ASN A 44 -24.05 8.51 11.08
C ASN A 44 -24.15 8.21 9.57
N ILE A 45 -25.19 8.71 8.91
CA ILE A 45 -25.43 8.54 7.48
C ILE A 45 -25.18 9.88 6.78
N GLY A 46 -24.11 9.96 5.99
CA GLY A 46 -23.77 11.13 5.18
C GLY A 46 -23.04 10.73 3.90
N TYR A 47 -23.77 10.23 2.90
CA TYR A 47 -23.12 9.74 1.69
C TYR A 47 -22.69 10.89 0.77
N ARG A 48 -21.44 10.87 0.31
CA ARG A 48 -20.82 11.86 -0.59
C ARG A 48 -20.21 11.19 -1.81
N PHE A 49 -20.14 11.94 -2.91
CA PHE A 49 -19.42 11.51 -4.11
C PHE A 49 -17.92 11.72 -3.90
N VAL A 50 -17.12 10.74 -4.31
CA VAL A 50 -15.66 10.85 -4.30
C VAL A 50 -15.22 11.39 -5.65
N ALA A 51 -14.43 12.47 -5.64
CA ALA A 51 -13.76 12.97 -6.83
C ALA A 51 -12.61 12.04 -7.19
N TYR A 52 -12.82 11.15 -8.18
CA TYR A 52 -11.81 10.16 -8.57
C TYR A 52 -10.47 10.82 -8.95
N GLN A 53 -10.48 12.05 -9.47
CA GLN A 53 -9.28 12.76 -9.90
C GLN A 53 -8.50 13.45 -8.77
N ALA A 54 -8.89 13.30 -7.50
CA ALA A 54 -8.20 13.89 -6.35
C ALA A 54 -6.86 13.17 -6.03
N LYS A 55 -5.88 13.34 -6.92
CA LYS A 55 -4.63 12.56 -6.95
C LYS A 55 -3.58 12.97 -5.92
N ASP A 56 -3.55 14.24 -5.51
CA ASP A 56 -2.38 14.81 -4.81
C ASP A 56 -2.69 15.44 -3.45
N THR A 57 -3.90 15.24 -2.93
CA THR A 57 -4.31 15.87 -1.67
C THR A 57 -4.26 14.90 -0.49
N ARG A 58 -3.75 15.40 0.64
CA ARG A 58 -3.84 14.75 1.95
C ARG A 58 -5.06 15.24 2.74
N ASN A 59 -5.89 16.09 2.13
CA ASN A 59 -7.07 16.66 2.75
C ASN A 59 -8.33 15.93 2.28
N LEU A 60 -9.07 15.37 3.23
CA LEU A 60 -10.33 14.68 2.94
C LEU A 60 -11.35 15.56 2.21
N ASP A 61 -11.42 16.85 2.55
CA ASP A 61 -12.41 17.76 1.98
C ASP A 61 -12.17 18.05 0.49
N ASP A 62 -10.94 17.86 -0.01
CA ASP A 62 -10.63 18.01 -1.43
C ASP A 62 -11.06 16.78 -2.25
N CYS A 63 -11.31 15.65 -1.58
CA CYS A 63 -11.66 14.38 -2.20
C CYS A 63 -13.16 14.13 -2.23
N LEU A 64 -13.89 14.70 -1.27
CA LEU A 64 -15.34 14.54 -1.16
C LEU A 64 -16.04 15.76 -1.74
N ILE A 65 -17.01 15.53 -2.65
CA ILE A 65 -17.86 16.62 -3.11
C ILE A 65 -18.87 16.95 -2.00
N ALA A 66 -18.75 18.16 -1.44
CA ALA A 66 -19.70 18.66 -0.47
C ALA A 66 -21.09 18.81 -1.09
N LYS A 67 -22.13 18.41 -0.34
CA LYS A 67 -23.52 18.45 -0.79
C LYS A 67 -23.97 19.84 -1.25
N SER A 68 -23.45 20.89 -0.60
CA SER A 68 -23.77 22.29 -0.92
C SER A 68 -23.34 22.71 -2.33
N VAL A 69 -22.36 22.04 -2.95
CA VAL A 69 -21.83 22.39 -4.28
C VAL A 69 -22.22 21.40 -5.38
N GLU A 70 -22.97 20.33 -5.07
CA GLU A 70 -23.37 19.32 -6.05
C GLU A 70 -24.18 19.87 -7.23
N HIS A 71 -24.90 20.98 -7.03
CA HIS A 71 -25.64 21.68 -8.07
C HIS A 71 -24.76 22.40 -9.11
N LEU A 72 -23.45 22.51 -8.84
CA LEU A 72 -22.45 23.13 -9.72
C LEU A 72 -21.58 22.10 -10.45
N VAL A 73 -21.55 20.86 -9.97
CA VAL A 73 -20.62 19.83 -10.45
C VAL A 73 -21.37 18.87 -11.37
N PRO A 74 -21.01 18.77 -12.67
CA PRO A 74 -21.56 17.75 -13.55
C PRO A 74 -21.00 16.36 -13.19
N LEU A 75 -21.79 15.30 -13.44
CA LEU A 75 -21.37 13.92 -13.19
C LEU A 75 -20.03 13.58 -13.85
N SER A 76 -19.80 14.05 -15.08
CA SER A 76 -18.52 13.84 -15.79
C SER A 76 -17.28 14.32 -15.05
N GLY A 77 -17.41 15.26 -14.09
CA GLY A 77 -16.29 15.80 -13.33
C GLY A 77 -15.76 14.88 -12.22
N VAL A 78 -16.50 13.83 -11.85
CA VAL A 78 -16.13 12.93 -10.73
C VAL A 78 -15.95 11.48 -11.13
N LEU A 79 -16.29 11.11 -12.37
CA LEU A 79 -16.22 9.73 -12.83
C LEU A 79 -14.78 9.22 -12.92
N GLY A 80 -14.59 7.97 -12.50
CA GLY A 80 -13.37 7.21 -12.73
C GLY A 80 -13.34 6.50 -14.09
N PRO A 81 -12.31 5.67 -14.33
CA PRO A 81 -12.20 4.79 -15.48
C PRO A 81 -13.48 3.99 -15.70
N ALA A 82 -13.78 3.65 -16.95
CA ALA A 82 -14.95 2.85 -17.30
C ALA A 82 -16.31 3.39 -16.77
N GLN A 83 -16.44 4.71 -16.64
CA GLN A 83 -17.69 5.38 -16.22
C GLN A 83 -18.15 4.96 -14.80
N GLN A 84 -17.21 4.91 -13.87
CA GLN A 84 -17.47 4.49 -12.49
C GLN A 84 -17.74 5.69 -11.58
N LEU A 85 -18.75 5.60 -10.74
CA LEU A 85 -19.08 6.61 -9.73
C LEU A 85 -18.88 6.02 -8.33
N ILE A 86 -18.02 6.63 -7.53
CA ILE A 86 -17.71 6.16 -6.18
C ILE A 86 -18.44 7.02 -5.14
N ILE A 87 -19.10 6.36 -4.19
CA ILE A 87 -19.88 6.96 -3.12
C ILE A 87 -19.41 6.39 -1.78
N THR A 88 -19.13 7.27 -0.82
CA THR A 88 -18.65 6.91 0.52
C THR A 88 -19.41 7.65 1.61
N ASN A 89 -19.32 7.20 2.86
CA ASN A 89 -20.02 7.78 4.00
C ASN A 89 -19.07 8.66 4.84
N GLU A 90 -19.23 9.98 4.75
CA GLU A 90 -18.37 10.95 5.44
C GLU A 90 -18.55 10.97 6.96
N PHE A 91 -19.64 10.39 7.48
CA PHE A 91 -19.94 10.34 8.92
C PHE A 91 -19.64 8.99 9.56
N ALA A 92 -19.08 8.03 8.81
CA ALA A 92 -18.81 6.69 9.33
C ALA A 92 -17.92 6.74 10.59
N THR A 93 -18.39 6.23 11.72
CA THR A 93 -17.66 6.23 13.00
C THR A 93 -16.79 4.99 13.20
N SER A 94 -16.95 3.99 12.34
CA SER A 94 -16.12 2.79 12.29
C SER A 94 -16.00 2.28 10.86
N LYS A 95 -14.87 1.63 10.55
CA LYS A 95 -14.59 1.06 9.22
C LYS A 95 -14.87 2.04 8.07
N PRO A 96 -14.33 3.28 8.12
CA PRO A 96 -14.44 4.19 6.98
C PRO A 96 -13.76 3.57 5.76
N ASP A 97 -14.18 3.96 4.56
CA ASP A 97 -13.44 3.58 3.37
C ASP A 97 -12.06 4.26 3.42
N LEU A 98 -11.06 3.60 2.86
CA LEU A 98 -9.70 4.11 2.79
C LEU A 98 -9.44 4.59 1.39
N MET A 99 -8.89 5.78 1.23
CA MET A 99 -8.54 6.32 -0.06
C MET A 99 -7.07 6.67 -0.10
N GLY A 100 -6.36 6.27 -1.16
CA GLY A 100 -4.96 6.60 -1.33
C GLY A 100 -4.47 6.43 -2.76
N ILE A 101 -3.16 6.49 -2.94
CA ILE A 101 -2.50 6.43 -4.24
C ILE A 101 -1.80 5.08 -4.38
N GLY A 102 -2.08 4.36 -5.46
CA GLY A 102 -1.40 3.09 -5.76
C GLY A 102 0.09 3.31 -6.07
N VAL A 103 0.96 2.48 -5.49
CA VAL A 103 2.41 2.54 -5.68
C VAL A 103 3.01 1.13 -5.79
N ASP A 104 4.14 0.98 -6.48
CA ASP A 104 4.88 -0.30 -6.52
C ASP A 104 5.86 -0.45 -5.36
N TRP A 105 6.31 0.67 -4.80
CA TRP A 105 7.30 0.78 -3.74
C TRP A 105 6.93 1.94 -2.82
N TRP A 106 7.07 1.74 -1.52
CA TRP A 106 7.06 2.83 -0.56
C TRP A 106 8.49 3.30 -0.32
N PHE A 107 8.68 4.61 -0.17
CA PHE A 107 9.99 5.20 0.09
C PHE A 107 9.98 6.10 1.30
N ASN A 108 11.02 6.01 2.12
CA ASN A 108 11.32 6.97 3.18
C ASN A 108 12.83 7.12 3.32
N ARG A 109 13.34 8.35 3.12
CA ARG A 109 14.77 8.66 3.09
C ARG A 109 15.51 7.75 2.10
N TYR A 110 16.41 6.89 2.57
CA TYR A 110 17.18 5.96 1.73
C TYR A 110 16.58 4.56 1.68
N VAL A 111 15.41 4.31 2.28
CA VAL A 111 14.77 2.99 2.30
C VAL A 111 13.63 2.93 1.31
N GLY A 112 13.64 1.91 0.46
CA GLY A 112 12.51 1.46 -0.34
C GLY A 112 11.98 0.13 0.17
N ALA A 113 10.65 -0.02 0.28
CA ALA A 113 9.99 -1.25 0.67
C ALA A 113 8.91 -1.64 -0.35
N GLN A 114 8.79 -2.94 -0.63
CA GLN A 114 7.77 -3.50 -1.52
C GLN A 114 7.22 -4.80 -0.97
N VAL A 115 5.95 -5.09 -1.27
CA VAL A 115 5.29 -6.35 -0.95
C VAL A 115 4.68 -6.93 -2.23
N THR A 116 5.04 -8.15 -2.58
CA THR A 116 4.51 -8.87 -3.75
C THR A 116 4.02 -10.25 -3.36
N LEU A 117 3.33 -10.96 -4.25
CA LEU A 117 3.05 -12.38 -4.03
C LEU A 117 4.36 -13.18 -4.03
N ASN A 118 4.47 -14.16 -3.13
CA ASN A 118 5.51 -15.17 -3.25
C ASN A 118 5.16 -16.12 -4.40
N GLN A 119 5.96 -16.05 -5.45
CA GLN A 119 5.82 -16.86 -6.67
C GLN A 119 6.93 -17.93 -6.80
N THR A 120 7.72 -18.14 -5.75
CA THR A 120 8.90 -19.01 -5.79
C THR A 120 8.73 -20.27 -4.97
N ASP A 121 8.17 -20.16 -3.75
CA ASP A 121 7.98 -21.31 -2.87
C ASP A 121 6.72 -22.09 -3.28
N ALA A 122 6.84 -23.41 -3.48
CA ALA A 122 5.73 -24.24 -3.95
C ALA A 122 4.50 -24.19 -3.03
N SER A 123 4.74 -24.17 -1.71
CA SER A 123 3.69 -24.02 -0.69
C SER A 123 2.97 -22.67 -0.79
N ALA A 124 3.71 -21.61 -1.14
CA ALA A 124 3.15 -20.28 -1.32
C ALA A 124 2.31 -20.18 -2.59
N ILE A 125 2.79 -20.74 -3.70
CA ILE A 125 2.07 -20.78 -4.98
C ILE A 125 0.74 -21.54 -4.82
N GLU A 126 0.77 -22.72 -4.19
CA GLU A 126 -0.43 -23.52 -3.91
C GLU A 126 -1.44 -22.75 -3.06
N GLN A 127 -0.99 -22.15 -1.96
CA GLN A 127 -1.85 -21.38 -1.07
C GLN A 127 -2.44 -20.15 -1.77
N ASN A 128 -1.63 -19.38 -2.51
CA ASN A 128 -2.08 -18.20 -3.24
C ASN A 128 -3.11 -18.56 -4.33
N GLN A 129 -2.93 -19.68 -5.04
CA GLN A 129 -3.91 -20.17 -6.01
C GLN A 129 -5.21 -20.61 -5.32
N LYS A 130 -5.11 -21.36 -4.21
CA LYS A 130 -6.27 -21.87 -3.46
C LYS A 130 -7.21 -20.76 -3.01
N ILE A 131 -6.68 -19.63 -2.55
CA ILE A 131 -7.49 -18.51 -2.05
C ILE A 131 -7.85 -17.48 -3.14
N GLY A 132 -7.35 -17.66 -4.37
CA GLY A 132 -7.51 -16.67 -5.44
C GLY A 132 -6.81 -15.34 -5.12
N ALA A 133 -5.59 -15.40 -4.59
CA ALA A 133 -4.82 -14.22 -4.26
C ALA A 133 -4.51 -13.38 -5.51
N PHE A 134 -4.62 -12.06 -5.39
CA PHE A 134 -4.15 -11.08 -6.37
C PHE A 134 -2.90 -10.36 -5.85
N PRO A 135 -2.13 -9.71 -6.73
CA PRO A 135 -1.00 -8.87 -6.32
C PRO A 135 -1.42 -7.87 -5.21
N PRO A 136 -0.74 -7.85 -4.06
CA PRO A 136 -1.06 -6.94 -2.96
C PRO A 136 -1.24 -5.50 -3.44
N LEU A 137 -2.34 -4.86 -3.04
CA LEU A 137 -2.61 -3.47 -3.34
C LEU A 137 -1.83 -2.60 -2.35
N MET A 138 -0.80 -1.93 -2.85
CA MET A 138 0.06 -1.05 -2.08
C MET A 138 -0.35 0.41 -2.29
N LEU A 139 -0.68 1.10 -1.19
CA LEU A 139 -1.16 2.48 -1.19
C LEU A 139 -0.25 3.39 -0.37
N THR A 140 -0.12 4.64 -0.77
CA THR A 140 0.51 5.73 0.00
C THR A 140 -0.43 6.92 0.12
N ASN A 141 -0.12 7.84 1.05
CA ASN A 141 -0.94 9.02 1.37
C ASN A 141 -2.40 8.64 1.70
N VAL A 142 -2.60 7.58 2.49
CA VAL A 142 -3.94 7.05 2.71
C VAL A 142 -4.70 7.89 3.74
N ILE A 143 -5.88 8.34 3.34
CA ILE A 143 -6.81 9.08 4.17
C ILE A 143 -8.13 8.29 4.32
N PRO A 144 -8.68 8.20 5.54
CA PRO A 144 -10.02 7.68 5.75
C PRO A 144 -11.06 8.62 5.13
N THR A 145 -12.10 8.08 4.51
CA THR A 145 -13.17 8.88 3.90
C THR A 145 -14.21 9.42 4.90
N SER A 146 -13.85 9.53 6.18
CA SER A 146 -14.74 9.95 7.26
C SER A 146 -14.16 11.10 8.07
N LYS A 147 -15.01 12.07 8.40
CA LYS A 147 -14.72 13.20 9.28
C LYS A 147 -14.70 12.83 10.76
N ASN A 148 -15.29 11.69 11.10
CA ASN A 148 -15.43 11.20 12.48
C ASN A 148 -14.34 10.20 12.89
N VAL A 149 -13.45 9.82 11.97
CA VAL A 149 -12.34 8.91 12.24
C VAL A 149 -11.03 9.61 11.91
N THR A 150 -10.25 9.90 12.95
CA THR A 150 -8.90 10.45 12.81
C THR A 150 -7.90 9.31 12.68
N GLY A 151 -7.13 9.29 11.60
CA GLY A 151 -6.06 8.31 11.42
C GLY A 151 -5.50 8.41 10.01
N ILE A 152 -4.39 9.11 9.83
CA ILE A 152 -3.67 9.11 8.56
C ILE A 152 -2.84 7.83 8.55
N TYR A 153 -3.11 6.93 7.62
CA TYR A 153 -2.25 5.78 7.37
C TYR A 153 -1.27 6.20 6.28
N ASP A 154 -0.01 6.45 6.61
CA ASP A 154 0.93 6.92 5.58
C ASP A 154 1.06 5.90 4.43
N ASN A 155 1.08 4.61 4.76
CA ASN A 155 1.11 3.52 3.78
C ASN A 155 0.22 2.36 4.20
N VAL A 156 -0.48 1.76 3.23
CA VAL A 156 -1.37 0.62 3.44
C VAL A 156 -1.04 -0.49 2.44
N CYS A 157 -1.03 -1.73 2.91
CA CYS A 157 -0.98 -2.93 2.06
C CYS A 157 -2.27 -3.73 2.23
N VAL A 158 -3.00 -3.98 1.14
CA VAL A 158 -4.24 -4.75 1.16
C VAL A 158 -4.10 -6.03 0.33
N CYS A 159 -4.43 -7.19 0.90
CA CYS A 159 -4.40 -8.47 0.20
C CYS A 159 -5.58 -9.38 0.59
N VAL A 160 -5.71 -10.56 -0.02
CA VAL A 160 -6.68 -11.58 0.44
C VAL A 160 -6.20 -12.15 1.77
N ASP A 161 -7.14 -12.50 2.65
CA ASP A 161 -6.80 -13.21 3.88
C ASP A 161 -6.08 -14.52 3.59
N GLY A 162 -4.92 -14.73 4.22
CA GLY A 162 -4.06 -15.88 4.02
C GLY A 162 -3.12 -15.78 2.81
N THR A 163 -2.94 -14.60 2.21
CA THR A 163 -1.97 -14.37 1.11
C THR A 163 -0.55 -14.61 1.58
N VAL A 164 0.26 -15.34 0.81
CA VAL A 164 1.68 -15.56 1.07
C VAL A 164 2.51 -14.60 0.21
N VAL A 165 3.35 -13.79 0.86
CA VAL A 165 4.03 -12.64 0.24
C VAL A 165 5.55 -12.74 0.28
N ASP A 166 6.16 -12.03 -0.66
CA ASP A 166 7.57 -11.64 -0.61
C ASP A 166 7.65 -10.18 -0.17
N MET A 167 8.56 -9.87 0.75
CA MET A 167 8.84 -8.52 1.22
C MET A 167 10.22 -8.11 0.73
N SER A 168 10.33 -7.03 -0.03
CA SER A 168 11.60 -6.58 -0.60
C SER A 168 12.06 -5.26 0.00
N LEU A 169 13.35 -5.15 0.30
CA LEU A 169 13.99 -3.93 0.77
C LEU A 169 15.03 -3.46 -0.23
N SER A 170 15.09 -2.14 -0.42
CA SER A 170 16.16 -1.46 -1.13
C SER A 170 16.74 -0.40 -0.20
N SER A 171 18.06 -0.25 -0.20
CA SER A 171 18.69 0.81 0.59
C SER A 171 20.08 1.18 0.10
N TRP A 172 20.53 2.35 0.54
CA TRP A 172 21.93 2.72 0.47
C TRP A 172 22.74 1.94 1.52
N GLY A 173 24.00 1.62 1.23
CA GLY A 173 24.89 0.97 2.21
C GLY A 173 26.33 1.46 2.10
N ALA A 174 27.07 1.45 3.21
CA ALA A 174 28.49 1.75 3.21
C ALA A 174 29.30 0.50 2.84
N ALA A 175 29.61 -0.38 3.80
CA ALA A 175 30.09 -1.73 3.51
C ALA A 175 28.93 -2.70 3.19
N GLY A 176 27.69 -2.19 3.20
CA GLY A 176 26.44 -2.92 3.07
C GLY A 176 25.36 -2.24 3.92
N TYR A 177 24.23 -2.92 4.10
CA TYR A 177 23.21 -2.50 5.04
C TYR A 177 22.57 -3.71 5.74
N ALA A 178 22.09 -3.48 6.95
CA ALA A 178 21.35 -4.42 7.77
C ALA A 178 19.86 -4.14 7.62
N GLU A 179 19.04 -5.18 7.76
CA GLU A 179 17.61 -5.15 7.46
C GLU A 179 16.80 -5.56 8.68
N TYR A 180 15.68 -4.87 8.86
CA TYR A 180 14.70 -5.16 9.90
C TYR A 180 13.29 -5.04 9.31
N ILE A 181 12.48 -6.06 9.56
CA ILE A 181 11.05 -6.11 9.24
C ILE A 181 10.34 -6.69 10.45
N GLY A 182 9.55 -5.88 11.14
CA GLY A 182 8.88 -6.32 12.36
C GLY A 182 7.56 -5.60 12.61
N ALA A 183 6.63 -6.32 13.23
CA ALA A 183 5.40 -5.74 13.75
C ALA A 183 5.62 -5.16 15.16
N ASP A 184 4.74 -4.27 15.61
CA ASP A 184 4.76 -3.70 16.98
C ASP A 184 4.69 -4.76 18.11
N SER A 185 4.28 -5.98 17.78
CA SER A 185 4.25 -7.11 18.71
C SER A 185 4.40 -8.42 17.97
N GLY A 186 5.09 -9.37 18.59
CA GLY A 186 5.38 -10.68 18.00
C GLY A 186 6.86 -10.81 17.62
N GLU A 187 7.20 -11.94 17.01
CA GLU A 187 8.51 -12.13 16.40
C GLU A 187 8.63 -11.20 15.18
N PRO A 188 9.79 -10.55 14.95
CA PRO A 188 10.06 -9.86 13.70
C PRO A 188 10.26 -10.86 12.55
N VAL A 189 9.77 -10.53 11.36
CA VAL A 189 9.97 -11.34 10.15
C VAL A 189 11.46 -11.43 9.81
N VAL A 190 12.14 -10.29 9.91
CA VAL A 190 13.58 -10.15 9.74
C VAL A 190 14.12 -9.30 10.88
N ASP A 191 15.10 -9.85 11.60
CA ASP A 191 15.85 -9.13 12.63
C ASP A 191 17.34 -9.42 12.45
N GLY A 192 18.03 -8.52 11.75
CA GLY A 192 19.47 -8.65 11.53
C GLY A 192 19.85 -9.62 10.43
N LEU A 193 19.12 -9.60 9.30
CA LEU A 193 19.71 -10.03 8.04
C LEU A 193 20.57 -8.91 7.47
N PHE A 194 21.62 -9.30 6.76
CA PHE A 194 22.67 -8.39 6.32
C PHE A 194 22.91 -8.59 4.84
N LEU A 195 22.98 -7.47 4.12
CA LEU A 195 23.40 -7.44 2.74
C LEU A 195 24.80 -6.82 2.65
N PRO A 196 25.86 -7.64 2.79
CA PRO A 196 27.25 -7.17 2.68
C PRO A 196 27.60 -6.86 1.22
N TYR A 197 28.31 -5.75 1.01
CA TYR A 197 28.87 -5.39 -0.28
C TYR A 197 30.30 -5.88 -0.44
N ASN A 198 30.66 -6.29 -1.64
CA ASN A 198 32.07 -6.49 -1.99
C ASN A 198 32.78 -5.12 -2.14
N GLN A 199 34.11 -5.15 -2.22
CA GLN A 199 34.94 -3.94 -2.29
C GLN A 199 34.59 -3.00 -3.48
N ASN A 200 34.03 -3.55 -4.56
CA ASN A 200 33.68 -2.79 -5.77
C ASN A 200 32.27 -2.19 -5.71
N ALA A 201 31.46 -2.58 -4.73
CA ALA A 201 30.06 -2.16 -4.58
C ALA A 201 29.84 -1.35 -3.29
N ILE A 202 30.90 -0.93 -2.60
CA ILE A 202 30.74 -0.10 -1.39
C ILE A 202 30.11 1.26 -1.72
N ASN A 203 29.46 1.87 -0.72
CA ASN A 203 28.89 3.21 -0.77
C ASN A 203 27.80 3.39 -1.84
N SER A 204 27.14 2.29 -2.21
CA SER A 204 26.14 2.28 -3.27
C SER A 204 24.74 2.00 -2.75
N TYR A 205 23.76 2.32 -3.58
CA TYR A 205 22.40 1.85 -3.42
C TYR A 205 22.27 0.43 -3.99
N CYS A 206 21.59 -0.45 -3.26
CA CYS A 206 21.22 -1.77 -3.75
C CYS A 206 19.69 -1.89 -3.74
N THR A 207 19.19 -2.53 -4.79
CA THR A 207 17.76 -2.63 -5.07
C THR A 207 17.27 -4.05 -4.90
N GLY A 208 16.16 -4.21 -4.19
CA GLY A 208 15.29 -5.38 -4.30
C GLY A 208 15.82 -6.64 -3.66
N ALA A 209 16.39 -6.57 -2.46
CA ALA A 209 16.69 -7.75 -1.65
C ALA A 209 15.37 -8.40 -1.19
N PRO A 210 14.99 -9.59 -1.70
CA PRO A 210 13.69 -10.16 -1.44
C PRO A 210 13.74 -11.15 -0.27
N PHE A 211 12.80 -10.99 0.66
CA PHE A 211 12.57 -11.88 1.80
C PHE A 211 11.27 -12.64 1.57
N ARG A 212 11.41 -13.97 1.45
CA ARG A 212 10.32 -14.90 1.17
C ARG A 212 9.94 -15.72 2.40
N ARG A 213 10.71 -15.59 3.47
CA ARG A 213 10.57 -16.34 4.72
C ARG A 213 10.95 -15.54 5.95
N TRP A 214 10.50 -16.05 7.09
CA TRP A 214 10.98 -15.68 8.42
C TRP A 214 12.48 -16.01 8.57
N ALA A 215 13.22 -15.10 9.21
CA ALA A 215 14.64 -15.27 9.54
C ALA A 215 14.87 -16.43 10.53
N GLY A 216 13.88 -16.71 11.38
CA GLY A 216 13.90 -17.79 12.36
C GLY A 216 13.91 -19.21 11.77
N ASN A 217 13.89 -20.18 12.69
CA ASN A 217 13.84 -21.60 12.40
C ASN A 217 12.55 -22.18 13.04
N PRO A 218 11.66 -22.87 12.29
CA PRO A 218 11.83 -23.39 10.92
C PRO A 218 11.70 -22.36 9.78
N PRO A 219 12.30 -22.64 8.60
CA PRO A 219 12.11 -21.87 7.36
C PRO A 219 10.66 -21.82 6.90
N THR A 220 9.94 -20.77 7.25
CA THR A 220 8.52 -20.64 6.92
C THR A 220 8.28 -19.38 6.13
N THR A 221 7.42 -19.48 5.13
CA THR A 221 6.99 -18.36 4.28
C THR A 221 6.25 -17.31 5.10
N ILE A 222 6.12 -16.11 4.54
CA ILE A 222 5.44 -14.98 5.20
C ILE A 222 3.99 -14.95 4.73
N GLN A 223 3.06 -15.29 5.61
CA GLN A 223 1.63 -15.28 5.31
C GLN A 223 0.96 -14.09 5.99
N ILE A 224 0.06 -13.37 5.32
CA ILE A 224 -0.70 -12.27 5.91
C ILE A 224 -2.08 -12.79 6.30
N GLN A 225 -2.45 -12.67 7.57
CA GLN A 225 -3.74 -13.14 8.10
C GLN A 225 -4.52 -12.05 8.83
N GLY A 226 -5.84 -12.18 8.86
CA GLY A 226 -6.71 -11.34 9.68
C GLY A 226 -6.39 -11.42 11.18
N THR A 227 -6.35 -10.28 11.87
CA THR A 227 -5.97 -10.22 13.29
C THR A 227 -6.94 -10.94 14.23
N ASP A 228 -8.17 -11.13 13.80
CA ASP A 228 -9.21 -11.91 14.51
C ASP A 228 -8.99 -13.43 14.44
N GLU A 229 -8.14 -13.90 13.53
CA GLU A 229 -7.82 -15.33 13.34
C GLU A 229 -6.57 -15.75 14.12
N VAL A 230 -5.92 -14.80 14.80
CA VAL A 230 -4.67 -15.02 15.54
C VAL A 230 -4.80 -14.55 16.99
N SER A 231 -4.18 -15.30 17.90
CA SER A 231 -4.18 -14.98 19.33
C SER A 231 -3.29 -13.76 19.64
N ILE A 232 -3.79 -12.56 19.37
CA ILE A 232 -3.15 -11.29 19.77
C ILE A 232 -3.68 -10.90 21.15
N ALA A 233 -2.80 -10.38 22.01
CA ALA A 233 -3.18 -9.94 23.36
C ALA A 233 -4.37 -8.94 23.31
N PRO A 234 -5.43 -9.17 24.12
CA PRO A 234 -6.59 -8.27 24.17
C PRO A 234 -6.19 -6.82 24.44
N GLY A 235 -6.76 -5.88 23.68
CA GLY A 235 -6.43 -4.44 23.76
C GLY A 235 -5.37 -3.97 22.76
N LYS A 236 -4.66 -4.88 22.08
CA LYS A 236 -3.82 -4.57 20.91
C LYS A 236 -4.54 -4.76 19.57
N THR A 237 -5.73 -5.36 19.59
CA THR A 237 -6.55 -5.70 18.40
C THR A 237 -7.06 -4.48 17.63
N LEU A 238 -7.11 -3.29 18.26
CA LEU A 238 -7.51 -2.02 17.64
C LEU A 238 -6.32 -1.20 17.11
N SER A 239 -5.09 -1.66 17.34
CA SER A 239 -3.88 -1.04 16.80
C SER A 239 -3.47 -1.83 15.56
N TYR A 240 -4.10 -1.51 14.43
CA TYR A 240 -3.75 -1.95 13.07
C TYR A 240 -2.27 -2.34 13.00
N GLN A 241 -1.96 -3.63 12.85
CA GLN A 241 -0.62 -4.15 13.12
C GLN A 241 0.38 -3.53 12.15
N ARG A 242 1.03 -2.50 12.69
CA ARG A 242 2.01 -1.67 12.04
C ARG A 242 3.23 -2.54 11.79
N VAL A 243 3.56 -2.74 10.52
CA VAL A 243 4.79 -3.43 10.11
C VAL A 243 5.78 -2.37 9.70
N THR A 244 6.95 -2.42 10.33
CA THR A 244 7.99 -1.44 10.18
C THR A 244 9.16 -2.04 9.42
N PHE A 245 9.53 -1.37 8.33
CA PHE A 245 10.65 -1.68 7.46
C PHE A 245 11.77 -0.68 7.75
N LYS A 246 12.94 -1.15 8.21
CA LYS A 246 14.10 -0.31 8.47
C LYS A 246 15.36 -0.90 7.86
N THR A 247 16.30 -0.02 7.56
CA THR A 247 17.68 -0.44 7.31
C THR A 247 18.66 0.38 8.12
N ALA A 248 19.77 -0.25 8.49
CA ALA A 248 20.88 0.40 9.18
C ALA A 248 22.17 0.19 8.40
N ARG A 249 23.09 1.14 8.50
CA ARG A 249 24.35 1.10 7.76
C ARG A 249 25.26 0.02 8.35
N ILE A 250 25.82 -0.83 7.50
CA ILE A 250 26.95 -1.70 7.88
C ILE A 250 28.23 -0.93 7.60
N THR A 251 29.05 -0.71 8.63
CA THR A 251 30.34 -0.04 8.49
C THR A 251 31.49 -1.01 8.30
N HIS A 252 31.31 -2.25 8.75
CA HIS A 252 32.28 -3.32 8.58
C HIS A 252 31.60 -4.68 8.50
N TRP A 253 32.12 -5.57 7.65
CA TRP A 253 31.80 -6.99 7.72
C TRP A 253 33.01 -7.87 7.38
N SER A 254 33.00 -9.10 7.90
CA SER A 254 34.01 -10.12 7.55
C SER A 254 33.43 -11.53 7.47
N ARG A 255 34.03 -12.35 6.60
CA ARG A 255 33.69 -13.76 6.38
C ARG A 255 34.92 -14.53 5.87
N GLY A 256 35.49 -15.39 6.71
CA GLY A 256 36.73 -16.07 6.37
C GLY A 256 37.87 -15.06 6.17
N SER A 257 38.51 -15.06 5.00
CA SER A 257 39.56 -14.10 4.64
C SER A 257 39.04 -12.79 4.05
N GLU A 258 37.76 -12.71 3.69
CA GLU A 258 37.15 -11.50 3.14
C GLU A 258 36.75 -10.54 4.25
N SER A 259 37.06 -9.27 4.05
CA SER A 259 36.79 -8.19 4.99
C SER A 259 36.63 -6.89 4.22
N VAL A 260 35.56 -6.15 4.53
CA VAL A 260 35.26 -4.85 3.91
C VAL A 260 34.88 -3.88 5.00
N THR A 261 35.40 -2.66 4.91
CA THR A 261 35.11 -1.56 5.84
C THR A 261 34.82 -0.30 5.05
N SER A 262 33.78 0.44 5.43
CA SER A 262 33.50 1.78 4.95
C SER A 262 32.72 2.57 6.00
N ASN A 263 33.18 3.79 6.28
CA ASN A 263 32.49 4.75 7.15
C ASN A 263 31.82 5.87 6.36
N ALA A 264 31.63 5.72 5.05
CA ALA A 264 30.95 6.72 4.24
C ALA A 264 29.53 6.99 4.77
N THR A 265 29.10 8.23 4.67
CA THR A 265 27.70 8.60 4.96
C THR A 265 26.91 8.61 3.66
N PRO A 266 25.59 8.37 3.71
CA PRO A 266 24.77 8.44 2.51
C PRO A 266 24.82 9.84 1.87
N PRO A 267 24.70 9.94 0.54
CA PRO A 267 24.71 11.22 -0.17
C PRO A 267 23.50 12.06 0.24
N PRO A 268 23.59 13.40 0.32
CA PRO A 268 22.46 14.24 0.73
C PRO A 268 21.20 13.96 -0.09
N LEU A 269 20.05 13.84 0.60
CA LEU A 269 18.75 13.81 -0.07
C LEU A 269 18.47 15.19 -0.67
N ASN A 270 18.45 15.27 -1.99
CA ASN A 270 17.96 16.47 -2.65
C ASN A 270 16.44 16.42 -2.70
N ALA A 271 15.77 17.47 -2.20
CA ALA A 271 14.34 17.61 -2.41
C ALA A 271 14.05 17.67 -3.92
N PRO A 272 13.04 16.95 -4.43
CA PRO A 272 12.62 17.12 -5.81
C PRO A 272 12.25 18.59 -6.06
N THR A 273 12.64 19.13 -7.21
CA THR A 273 12.24 20.47 -7.63
C THR A 273 10.72 20.52 -7.83
N GLU A 274 10.07 21.69 -7.68
CA GLU A 274 8.63 21.83 -7.94
C GLU A 274 8.22 21.25 -9.30
N MET A 275 9.04 21.45 -10.34
CA MET A 275 8.82 20.87 -11.66
C MET A 275 8.83 19.33 -11.68
N ALA A 276 9.68 18.69 -10.87
CA ALA A 276 9.71 17.23 -10.71
C ALA A 276 8.47 16.71 -9.95
N LEU A 277 7.95 17.49 -8.99
CA LEU A 277 6.70 17.19 -8.30
C LEU A 277 5.47 17.29 -9.23
N PHE A 278 5.45 18.23 -10.18
CA PHE A 278 4.33 18.44 -11.12
C PHE A 278 4.32 17.47 -12.32
N GLU A 279 5.49 17.00 -12.80
CA GLU A 279 5.55 16.06 -13.93
C GLU A 279 5.69 14.59 -13.51
N ASN A 280 6.19 14.30 -12.29
CA ASN A 280 6.59 12.95 -11.88
C ASN A 280 6.23 12.56 -10.42
N GLY A 281 5.44 13.38 -9.70
CA GLY A 281 5.15 13.15 -8.28
C GLY A 281 6.41 13.21 -7.40
N PRO A 282 6.33 12.95 -6.08
CA PRO A 282 7.49 13.00 -5.17
C PRO A 282 8.51 11.86 -5.40
N MET A 283 8.35 11.08 -6.47
CA MET A 283 9.26 10.05 -6.93
C MET A 283 10.28 10.66 -7.91
N MET A 284 11.53 10.18 -7.91
CA MET A 284 12.57 10.45 -8.92
C MET A 284 13.52 11.65 -8.72
N ALA A 285 13.88 12.01 -7.48
CA ALA A 285 15.10 12.80 -7.24
C ALA A 285 16.34 11.97 -6.83
N MET A 286 16.23 10.63 -6.78
CA MET A 286 17.26 9.76 -6.18
C MET A 286 17.90 8.74 -7.13
N ALA A 287 17.70 8.83 -8.44
CA ALA A 287 18.42 7.97 -9.39
C ALA A 287 18.52 8.60 -10.78
N HIS A 288 19.67 9.17 -11.10
CA HIS A 288 20.12 9.26 -12.50
C HIS A 288 21.07 8.09 -12.77
N GLU A 289 20.92 7.49 -13.97
CA GLU A 289 21.67 6.37 -14.56
C GLU A 289 21.19 4.97 -14.13
N THR A 290 20.29 4.30 -14.85
CA THR A 290 20.43 3.91 -16.25
C THR A 290 19.06 3.68 -16.91
N ALA A 291 18.92 4.19 -18.12
CA ALA A 291 17.68 4.26 -18.88
C ALA A 291 17.21 2.89 -19.38
N ALA A 292 16.08 2.40 -18.87
CA ALA A 292 15.07 1.56 -19.57
C ALA A 292 14.03 0.95 -18.60
N SER A 293 14.33 0.79 -17.31
CA SER A 293 13.40 0.21 -16.32
C SER A 293 12.43 1.21 -15.69
N ASN A 294 12.77 2.50 -15.72
CA ASN A 294 12.10 3.54 -14.92
C ASN A 294 10.95 4.26 -15.66
N GLN A 295 10.65 3.88 -16.91
CA GLN A 295 9.54 4.47 -17.68
C GLN A 295 8.19 3.75 -17.47
N ARG A 296 8.16 2.58 -16.81
CA ARG A 296 6.89 1.88 -16.53
C ARG A 296 6.19 2.34 -15.25
N GLN A 297 6.91 2.89 -14.27
CA GLN A 297 6.35 3.13 -12.93
C GLN A 297 5.67 4.50 -12.74
N ILE A 298 5.73 5.40 -13.72
CA ILE A 298 4.94 6.66 -13.73
C ILE A 298 3.81 6.61 -14.76
N ALA A 299 3.80 5.60 -15.65
CA ALA A 299 2.64 5.38 -16.52
C ALA A 299 1.35 5.08 -15.72
N ASP A 300 1.49 4.60 -14.47
CA ASP A 300 0.37 4.23 -13.60
C ASP A 300 0.01 5.22 -12.48
N ALA A 301 0.82 6.27 -12.23
CA ALA A 301 0.41 7.43 -11.40
C ALA A 301 -0.71 8.27 -12.06
N LYS A 302 -1.17 7.87 -13.25
CA LYS A 302 -2.38 8.39 -13.90
C LYS A 302 -3.67 7.84 -13.28
N LYS A 303 -3.61 6.78 -12.48
CA LYS A 303 -4.78 6.25 -11.77
C LYS A 303 -5.17 7.26 -10.71
N GLY A 304 -6.45 7.60 -10.65
CA GLY A 304 -6.97 8.54 -9.66
C GLY A 304 -6.87 7.98 -8.25
N ALA A 305 -7.67 8.52 -7.34
CA ALA A 305 -7.85 7.96 -6.02
C ALA A 305 -8.22 6.47 -6.09
N VAL A 306 -7.48 5.64 -5.37
CA VAL A 306 -7.82 4.22 -5.12
C VAL A 306 -8.61 4.16 -3.83
N VAL A 307 -9.84 3.64 -3.88
CA VAL A 307 -10.76 3.54 -2.74
C VAL A 307 -10.94 2.08 -2.33
N VAL A 308 -10.60 1.75 -1.09
CA VAL A 308 -10.77 0.43 -0.49
C VAL A 308 -11.94 0.48 0.50
N PRO A 309 -13.03 -0.28 0.26
CA PRO A 309 -14.19 -0.28 1.14
C PRO A 309 -13.86 -0.77 2.55
N GLY A 310 -14.10 0.06 3.56
CA GLY A 310 -13.77 -0.26 4.95
C GLY A 310 -14.55 -1.46 5.49
N ASN A 311 -15.79 -1.63 5.03
CA ASN A 311 -16.62 -2.78 5.39
C ASN A 311 -16.16 -4.10 4.75
N GLY A 312 -15.41 -4.05 3.64
CA GLY A 312 -14.87 -5.24 2.97
C GLY A 312 -13.53 -5.72 3.55
N ILE A 313 -12.90 -4.93 4.43
CA ILE A 313 -11.57 -5.24 4.98
C ILE A 313 -11.59 -5.35 6.51
N LYS A 314 -10.53 -5.99 7.04
CA LYS A 314 -10.19 -6.07 8.46
C LYS A 314 -8.67 -5.92 8.62
N PRO A 315 -8.16 -5.53 9.80
CA PRO A 315 -6.71 -5.48 10.03
C PRO A 315 -6.06 -6.85 9.75
N GLY A 316 -4.86 -6.83 9.19
CA GLY A 316 -4.06 -8.02 8.91
C GLY A 316 -2.67 -7.94 9.51
N THR A 317 -1.98 -9.09 9.57
CA THR A 317 -0.61 -9.19 10.09
C THR A 317 0.19 -10.32 9.47
N PRO A 318 1.53 -10.19 9.39
CA PRO A 318 2.40 -11.30 9.06
C PRO A 318 2.35 -12.41 10.11
N THR A 319 2.31 -13.65 9.64
CA THR A 319 2.41 -14.90 10.41
C THR A 319 3.25 -15.93 9.65
N HIS A 320 3.56 -17.06 10.29
CA HIS A 320 4.26 -18.18 9.67
C HIS A 320 3.32 -18.95 8.73
N GLY A 321 3.70 -19.04 7.46
CA GLY A 321 3.04 -19.88 6.46
C GLY A 321 3.67 -21.28 6.34
N GLY A 322 3.55 -21.87 5.14
CA GLY A 322 4.17 -23.15 4.80
C GLY A 322 5.70 -23.08 4.68
N SER A 323 6.35 -24.21 4.44
CA SER A 323 7.82 -24.29 4.31
C SER A 323 8.35 -23.43 3.17
N SER A 324 9.48 -22.74 3.40
CA SER A 324 10.23 -22.01 2.37
C SER A 324 11.57 -22.68 2.05
N ASN A 325 11.96 -22.64 0.77
CA ASN A 325 13.25 -23.08 0.28
C ASN A 325 14.33 -21.99 0.29
N GLN A 326 13.98 -20.75 0.65
CA GLN A 326 14.95 -19.66 0.67
C GLN A 326 16.06 -19.95 1.69
N GLN A 327 17.29 -19.87 1.21
CA GLN A 327 18.50 -20.00 2.03
C GLN A 327 19.10 -18.63 2.25
N PHE A 328 19.44 -18.34 3.51
CA PHE A 328 20.27 -17.19 3.85
C PHE A 328 21.74 -17.58 3.84
N GLY A 329 22.59 -16.60 3.58
CA GLY A 329 24.04 -16.80 3.49
C GLY A 329 24.64 -17.32 4.80
N LYS A 330 25.91 -17.77 4.71
CA LYS A 330 26.69 -18.16 5.88
C LYS A 330 26.80 -17.00 6.90
N PRO A 331 26.92 -17.30 8.20
CA PRO A 331 27.16 -16.29 9.23
C PRO A 331 28.31 -15.36 8.86
N ILE A 332 28.15 -14.09 9.17
CA ILE A 332 29.16 -13.05 9.00
C ILE A 332 29.32 -12.28 10.30
N SER A 333 30.53 -11.77 10.54
CA SER A 333 30.73 -10.77 11.59
C SER A 333 30.45 -9.40 10.99
N VAL A 334 29.66 -8.57 11.66
CA VAL A 334 29.25 -7.25 11.18
C VAL A 334 29.37 -6.21 12.29
N THR A 335 29.64 -4.97 11.88
CA THR A 335 29.41 -3.77 12.68
C THR A 335 28.32 -2.97 12.01
N VAL A 336 27.23 -2.76 12.74
CA VAL A 336 26.02 -2.08 12.27
C VAL A 336 25.82 -0.84 13.13
N ASP A 337 25.44 0.28 12.52
CA ASP A 337 25.03 1.46 13.26
C ASP A 337 23.76 1.16 14.10
N PRO A 338 23.54 1.86 15.22
CA PRO A 338 22.32 1.71 16.00
C PRO A 338 21.06 1.96 15.16
N TRP A 339 19.98 1.23 15.43
CA TRP A 339 18.69 1.44 14.76
C TRP A 339 18.07 2.82 14.99
N THR A 340 18.54 3.58 15.99
CA THR A 340 18.18 5.00 16.18
C THR A 340 18.73 5.89 15.06
N ASP A 341 19.79 5.45 14.38
CA ASP A 341 20.43 6.11 13.26
C ASP A 341 20.08 5.40 11.93
N ALA A 342 18.91 4.76 11.87
CA ALA A 342 18.44 4.06 10.67
C ALA A 342 18.46 4.98 9.43
N LEU A 343 18.82 4.39 8.29
CA LEU A 343 18.89 5.08 7.00
C LEU A 343 17.51 5.52 6.48
N GLY A 344 16.45 4.91 7.01
CA GLY A 344 15.07 5.24 6.71
C GLY A 344 14.13 4.27 7.43
N GLU A 345 12.87 4.67 7.51
CA GLU A 345 11.81 3.87 8.13
C GLU A 345 10.54 4.00 7.28
N VAL A 346 10.07 2.86 6.76
CA VAL A 346 8.75 2.77 6.12
C VAL A 346 7.81 2.03 7.06
N VAL A 347 6.72 2.70 7.41
CA VAL A 347 5.65 2.15 8.24
C VAL A 347 4.47 1.78 7.35
N VAL A 348 4.01 0.53 7.43
CA VAL A 348 2.91 -0.01 6.62
C VAL A 348 1.85 -0.62 7.51
N TYR A 349 0.59 -0.34 7.18
CA TYR A 349 -0.56 -0.97 7.81
C TYR A 349 -1.12 -2.06 6.89
N PHE A 350 -1.17 -3.30 7.39
CA PHE A 350 -1.73 -4.42 6.64
C PHE A 350 -3.24 -4.54 6.88
N PHE A 351 -3.97 -4.76 5.80
CA PHE A 351 -5.38 -5.11 5.81
C PHE A 351 -5.61 -6.34 4.93
N VAL A 352 -6.60 -7.13 5.30
CA VAL A 352 -7.06 -8.26 4.49
C VAL A 352 -8.53 -8.09 4.14
N PHE A 353 -8.89 -8.50 2.92
CA PHE A 353 -10.30 -8.61 2.55
C PHE A 353 -10.94 -9.75 3.32
N LYS A 354 -12.16 -9.51 3.80
CA LYS A 354 -12.97 -10.54 4.50
C LYS A 354 -13.46 -11.63 3.55
N SER A 355 -13.55 -11.34 2.26
CA SER A 355 -13.96 -12.29 1.23
C SER A 355 -13.29 -12.02 -0.11
N HIS A 356 -13.14 -13.06 -0.93
CA HIS A 356 -12.67 -12.94 -2.31
C HIS A 356 -13.62 -12.07 -3.16
N ALA A 357 -14.93 -12.09 -2.88
CA ALA A 357 -15.92 -11.28 -3.59
C ALA A 357 -15.71 -9.77 -3.36
N ASP A 358 -15.47 -9.35 -2.11
CA ASP A 358 -15.17 -7.95 -1.77
C ASP A 358 -13.89 -7.48 -2.47
N ALA A 359 -12.90 -8.37 -2.53
CA ALA A 359 -11.63 -8.15 -3.19
C ALA A 359 -11.79 -7.91 -4.71
N VAL A 360 -12.53 -8.80 -5.39
CA VAL A 360 -12.84 -8.67 -6.82
C VAL A 360 -13.63 -7.39 -7.10
N ALA A 361 -14.64 -7.08 -6.27
CA ALA A 361 -15.43 -5.85 -6.41
C ALA A 361 -14.56 -4.60 -6.28
N THR A 362 -13.56 -4.63 -5.40
CA THR A 362 -12.66 -3.49 -5.17
C THR A 362 -11.63 -3.34 -6.30
N ILE A 363 -11.01 -4.43 -6.75
CA ILE A 363 -9.90 -4.39 -7.72
C ILE A 363 -10.41 -4.25 -9.16
N ASN A 364 -11.41 -5.04 -9.52
CA ASN A 364 -11.93 -5.07 -10.90
C ASN A 364 -13.13 -4.14 -11.08
N GLY A 365 -13.80 -3.77 -9.98
CA GLY A 365 -14.90 -2.81 -9.98
C GLY A 365 -14.37 -1.42 -9.66
N ILE A 366 -14.27 -1.06 -8.39
CA ILE A 366 -14.06 0.32 -7.90
C ILE A 366 -12.75 0.95 -8.41
N ASN A 367 -11.70 0.14 -8.54
CA ASN A 367 -10.34 0.63 -8.82
C ASN A 367 -9.74 0.04 -10.10
N ALA A 368 -10.58 -0.32 -11.07
CA ALA A 368 -10.13 -0.91 -12.31
C ALA A 368 -9.03 -0.03 -12.96
N PRO A 369 -7.89 -0.60 -13.38
CA PRO A 369 -6.92 0.11 -14.20
C PRO A 369 -7.59 0.67 -15.47
N ASP A 370 -7.13 1.82 -15.97
CA ASP A 370 -7.55 2.32 -17.27
C ASP A 370 -7.40 1.20 -18.32
N PRO A 371 -8.47 0.81 -19.04
CA PRO A 371 -8.38 -0.26 -20.04
C PRO A 371 -7.37 0.02 -21.17
N ASN A 372 -6.89 1.27 -21.32
CA ASN A 372 -5.86 1.63 -22.30
C ASN A 372 -4.43 1.24 -21.91
N ILE A 373 -4.19 0.68 -20.72
CA ILE A 373 -2.84 0.27 -20.28
C ILE A 373 -2.44 -1.09 -20.89
N TRP A 374 -3.40 -1.81 -21.47
CA TRP A 374 -3.18 -3.10 -22.15
C TRP A 374 -3.15 -3.00 -23.68
N ASN A 375 -3.14 -1.78 -24.24
CA ASN A 375 -3.05 -1.52 -25.68
C ASN A 375 -1.69 -0.96 -26.09
#